data_AF-A0A3N5NFY7-F1
#
_entry.id   AF-A0A3N5NFY7-F1
#
_cell.length_a   1.000
_cell.length_b   1.000
_cell.length_c   1.000
_cell.angle_alpha   90.00
_cell.angle_beta   90.00
_cell.angle_gamma   90.00
#
_symmetry.space_group_name_H-M   'P 1'
#
loop_
_entity.id
_entity.type
_entity.pdbx_description
1 polymer ?
#
loop_
_entity_poly.entity_id
_entity_poly.type
_entity_poly.pdbx_seq_one_letter_code
_entity_poly.pdbx_strand_id
1 'polypeptide(L)'
;MNGKTFGPIAGSTILAGIAGHKAIVMAANVRIATVAQGIFQAAKDTDSVVFMEIARSESDLKGGYTGMTPSVFAEKMRKAAQEVQFDIWALHADHITIKKGDAAEIAGTKELIDAQVDAGYTSFAIDASHLFNFEGKNVREELAENIRVTTELARHIKSRMNNKDFGLEVEVGEIGRKDQEGLILTKPAEAVEFIRALNENGVFPNVLAIANGSTHGHTYDANGNVVAQLSIDIPQTQAIAKALRDNKLNVGIAQHGITGTPRELINLHFPKGDIIKGNVGTFWQDVVFDILKVYEP
;
A
#
# COMPACT_ATOMS: atom_id res chain seq x y z
N MET A 1 -12.00 3.97 -33.95
CA MET A 1 -11.84 2.64 -33.34
C MET A 1 -11.55 2.85 -31.85
N ASN A 2 -12.55 2.76 -30.98
CA ASN A 2 -12.32 2.82 -29.54
C ASN A 2 -11.86 1.43 -29.09
N GLY A 3 -10.60 1.10 -29.34
CA GLY A 3 -10.00 -0.11 -28.78
C GLY A 3 -10.04 0.02 -27.26
N LYS A 4 -10.60 -0.97 -26.56
CA LYS A 4 -10.49 -1.04 -25.10
C LYS A 4 -9.01 -0.98 -24.74
N THR A 5 -8.61 0.06 -24.01
CA THR A 5 -7.28 0.15 -23.44
C THR A 5 -7.29 -0.67 -22.16
N PHE A 6 -6.64 -1.85 -22.14
CA PHE A 6 -6.44 -2.68 -20.95
C PHE A 6 -5.41 -2.06 -19.97
N GLY A 7 -5.37 -0.73 -19.90
CA GLY A 7 -4.50 0.05 -19.04
C GLY A 7 -5.09 0.23 -17.64
N PRO A 8 -4.29 0.72 -16.70
CA PRO A 8 -4.75 0.93 -15.34
C PRO A 8 -5.78 2.06 -15.25
N ILE A 9 -6.77 1.91 -14.39
CA ILE A 9 -7.73 2.94 -13.99
C ILE A 9 -7.24 3.66 -12.73
N ALA A 10 -7.87 4.80 -12.39
CA ALA A 10 -7.57 5.51 -11.15
C ALA A 10 -7.78 4.61 -9.92
N GLY A 11 -6.78 4.54 -9.02
CA GLY A 11 -6.91 3.75 -7.79
C GLY A 11 -8.06 4.23 -6.90
N SER A 12 -8.36 5.54 -6.91
CA SER A 12 -9.51 6.13 -6.23
C SER A 12 -10.84 5.57 -6.72
N THR A 13 -10.98 5.23 -8.01
CA THR A 13 -12.19 4.59 -8.55
C THR A 13 -12.41 3.22 -7.92
N ILE A 14 -11.35 2.42 -7.78
CA ILE A 14 -11.44 1.10 -7.15
C ILE A 14 -11.77 1.25 -5.66
N LEU A 15 -11.08 2.14 -4.95
CA LEU A 15 -11.27 2.36 -3.51
C LEU A 15 -12.65 2.94 -3.19
N ALA A 16 -13.18 3.83 -4.04
CA ALA A 16 -14.55 4.32 -3.91
C ALA A 16 -15.59 3.22 -4.18
N GLY A 17 -15.33 2.35 -5.16
CA GLY A 17 -16.23 1.24 -5.51
C GLY A 17 -16.34 0.18 -4.41
N ILE A 18 -15.29 -0.04 -3.63
CA ILE A 18 -15.31 -1.01 -2.51
C ILE A 18 -15.78 -0.39 -1.18
N ALA A 19 -15.79 0.93 -1.05
CA ALA A 19 -16.19 1.61 0.18
C ALA A 19 -17.63 1.19 0.59
N GLY A 20 -17.80 0.82 1.86
CA GLY A 20 -19.09 0.34 2.38
C GLY A 20 -19.42 -1.12 2.09
N HIS A 21 -18.60 -1.83 1.30
CA HIS A 21 -18.71 -3.26 1.10
C HIS A 21 -17.86 -4.03 2.12
N LYS A 22 -18.32 -5.22 2.54
CA LYS A 22 -17.54 -6.14 3.38
C LYS A 22 -16.53 -6.93 2.54
N ALA A 23 -15.64 -6.22 1.87
CA ALA A 23 -14.63 -6.77 0.99
C ALA A 23 -13.28 -6.06 1.19
N ILE A 24 -12.20 -6.74 0.77
CA ILE A 24 -10.83 -6.20 0.74
C ILE A 24 -10.31 -6.41 -0.68
N VAL A 25 -9.86 -5.33 -1.32
CA VAL A 25 -9.17 -5.43 -2.60
C VAL A 25 -7.73 -5.84 -2.37
N MET A 26 -7.27 -6.83 -3.14
CA MET A 26 -5.87 -7.25 -3.10
C MET A 26 -4.99 -6.24 -3.83
N ALA A 27 -3.87 -5.90 -3.22
CA ALA A 27 -2.77 -5.22 -3.85
C ALA A 27 -1.57 -6.17 -3.91
N ALA A 28 -1.13 -6.50 -5.11
CA ALA A 28 -0.10 -7.49 -5.36
C ALA A 28 1.26 -6.81 -5.56
N ASN A 29 2.18 -6.97 -4.61
CA ASN A 29 3.56 -6.51 -4.77
C ASN A 29 4.33 -7.47 -5.69
N VAL A 30 4.43 -7.13 -6.98
CA VAL A 30 4.98 -8.03 -7.99
C VAL A 30 6.48 -7.80 -8.18
N ARG A 31 7.28 -8.51 -7.39
CA ARG A 31 8.77 -8.50 -7.49
C ARG A 31 9.29 -9.36 -8.64
N ILE A 32 8.54 -10.39 -9.03
CA ILE A 32 8.83 -11.27 -10.16
C ILE A 32 7.73 -11.09 -11.20
N ALA A 33 7.96 -10.26 -12.21
CA ALA A 33 6.91 -9.79 -13.13
C ALA A 33 6.13 -10.88 -13.86
N THR A 34 6.72 -12.07 -14.07
CA THR A 34 6.07 -13.20 -14.74
C THR A 34 4.78 -13.65 -14.05
N VAL A 35 4.64 -13.45 -12.73
CA VAL A 35 3.40 -13.82 -12.03
C VAL A 35 2.20 -12.96 -12.39
N ALA A 36 2.41 -11.77 -12.97
CA ALA A 36 1.35 -10.80 -13.23
C ALA A 36 0.26 -11.36 -14.13
N GLN A 37 0.62 -12.14 -15.15
CA GLN A 37 -0.37 -12.77 -16.04
C GLN A 37 -1.31 -13.71 -15.28
N GLY A 38 -0.77 -14.53 -14.37
CA GLY A 38 -1.57 -15.42 -13.53
C GLY A 38 -2.46 -14.66 -12.55
N ILE A 39 -1.96 -13.56 -11.98
CA ILE A 39 -2.74 -12.68 -11.09
C ILE A 39 -3.91 -12.04 -11.84
N PHE A 40 -3.67 -11.48 -13.02
CA PHE A 40 -4.73 -10.89 -13.84
C PHE A 40 -5.74 -11.95 -14.30
N GLN A 41 -5.28 -13.14 -14.68
CA GLN A 41 -6.19 -14.22 -15.07
C GLN A 41 -7.09 -14.62 -13.90
N ALA A 42 -6.53 -14.79 -12.70
CA ALA A 42 -7.32 -15.08 -11.50
C ALA A 42 -8.31 -13.96 -11.15
N ALA A 43 -7.90 -12.69 -11.26
CA ALA A 43 -8.80 -11.55 -11.07
C ALA A 43 -9.96 -11.55 -12.07
N LYS A 44 -9.67 -11.86 -13.34
CA LYS A 44 -10.67 -11.98 -14.40
C LYS A 44 -11.65 -13.13 -14.13
N ASP A 45 -11.14 -14.31 -13.77
CA ASP A 45 -11.96 -15.51 -13.52
C ASP A 45 -12.87 -15.34 -12.29
N THR A 46 -12.47 -14.50 -11.36
CA THR A 46 -13.21 -14.21 -10.12
C THR A 46 -14.01 -12.91 -10.18
N ASP A 47 -14.10 -12.26 -11.34
CA ASP A 47 -14.75 -10.97 -11.56
C ASP A 47 -14.35 -9.92 -10.48
N SER A 48 -13.06 -9.89 -10.17
CA SER A 48 -12.49 -9.11 -9.09
C SER A 48 -11.54 -8.05 -9.63
N VAL A 49 -11.43 -6.94 -8.91
CA VAL A 49 -10.49 -5.86 -9.18
C VAL A 49 -9.17 -6.09 -8.44
N VAL A 50 -8.06 -5.59 -8.97
CA VAL A 50 -6.73 -5.79 -8.35
C VAL A 50 -5.83 -4.56 -8.50
N PHE A 51 -5.01 -4.31 -7.47
CA PHE A 51 -3.90 -3.38 -7.57
C PHE A 51 -2.62 -4.17 -7.90
N MET A 52 -1.85 -3.67 -8.86
CA MET A 52 -0.49 -4.14 -9.11
C MET A 52 0.46 -3.09 -8.56
N GLU A 53 1.30 -3.47 -7.60
CA GLU A 53 2.12 -2.52 -6.86
C GLU A 53 3.56 -2.95 -6.72
N ILE A 54 4.43 -1.99 -6.40
CA ILE A 54 5.85 -2.21 -6.14
C ILE A 54 6.38 -1.09 -5.25
N ALA A 55 7.20 -1.45 -4.26
CA ALA A 55 7.73 -0.49 -3.28
C ALA A 55 8.88 0.35 -3.84
N ARG A 56 9.18 1.50 -3.22
CA ARG A 56 10.36 2.32 -3.58
C ARG A 56 11.68 1.53 -3.58
N SER A 57 11.88 0.65 -2.60
CA SER A 57 13.11 -0.17 -2.51
C SER A 57 13.19 -1.22 -3.64
N GLU A 58 12.04 -1.65 -4.13
CA GLU A 58 11.89 -2.64 -5.20
C GLU A 58 12.08 -2.03 -6.58
N SER A 59 11.58 -0.80 -6.75
CA SER A 59 11.60 -0.06 -8.01
C SER A 59 11.85 1.43 -7.75
N ASP A 60 13.08 1.86 -8.02
CA ASP A 60 13.48 3.27 -8.03
C ASP A 60 13.99 3.69 -9.41
N LEU A 61 14.53 4.91 -9.53
CA LEU A 61 15.08 5.45 -10.78
C LEU A 61 16.23 4.62 -11.36
N LYS A 62 16.86 3.74 -10.56
CA LYS A 62 17.95 2.84 -10.94
C LYS A 62 17.51 1.38 -11.04
N GLY A 63 16.23 1.10 -10.77
CA GLY A 63 15.63 -0.23 -10.83
C GLY A 63 15.41 -0.91 -9.48
N GLY A 64 15.78 -0.28 -8.36
CA GLY A 64 15.70 -0.87 -7.03
C GLY A 64 16.43 -2.23 -6.96
N TYR A 65 16.05 -3.08 -6.01
CA TYR A 65 16.61 -4.44 -5.93
C TYR A 65 16.01 -5.42 -6.94
N THR A 66 14.89 -5.09 -7.59
CA THR A 66 14.29 -5.95 -8.63
C THR A 66 14.90 -5.74 -10.01
N GLY A 67 15.66 -4.64 -10.20
CA GLY A 67 16.16 -4.21 -11.50
C GLY A 67 15.10 -3.58 -12.40
N MET A 68 13.88 -3.31 -11.90
CA MET A 68 12.80 -2.68 -12.65
C MET A 68 12.66 -1.21 -12.26
N THR A 69 12.85 -0.30 -13.21
CA THR A 69 12.44 1.11 -13.03
C THR A 69 10.91 1.22 -13.08
N PRO A 70 10.31 2.36 -12.68
CA PRO A 70 8.86 2.56 -12.79
C PRO A 70 8.31 2.27 -14.19
N SER A 71 9.01 2.69 -15.25
CA SER A 71 8.61 2.43 -16.63
C SER A 71 8.63 0.95 -16.99
N VAL A 72 9.69 0.22 -16.59
CA VAL A 72 9.83 -1.23 -16.84
C VAL A 72 8.74 -2.01 -16.11
N PHE A 73 8.47 -1.68 -14.84
CA PHE A 73 7.40 -2.32 -14.09
C PHE A 73 6.04 -2.07 -14.74
N ALA A 74 5.73 -0.81 -15.05
CA ALA A 74 4.47 -0.41 -15.67
C ALA A 74 4.24 -1.10 -17.04
N GLU A 75 5.28 -1.19 -17.87
CA GLU A 75 5.21 -1.88 -19.17
C GLU A 75 4.90 -3.37 -19.00
N LYS A 76 5.58 -4.05 -18.07
CA LYS A 76 5.34 -5.47 -17.79
C LYS A 76 3.92 -5.73 -17.30
N MET A 77 3.40 -4.89 -16.41
CA MET A 77 2.01 -5.03 -15.93
C MET A 77 1.00 -4.78 -17.04
N ARG A 78 1.20 -3.74 -17.87
CA ARG A 78 0.33 -3.47 -19.02
C ARG A 78 0.34 -4.60 -20.04
N LYS A 79 1.52 -5.15 -20.34
CA LYS A 79 1.65 -6.30 -21.25
C LYS A 79 0.86 -7.49 -20.72
N ALA A 80 1.02 -7.84 -19.44
CA ALA A 80 0.27 -8.93 -18.83
C ALA A 80 -1.26 -8.70 -18.84
N ALA A 81 -1.72 -7.49 -18.50
CA ALA A 81 -3.13 -7.12 -18.55
C ALA A 81 -3.70 -7.18 -19.98
N GLN A 82 -2.92 -6.76 -20.98
CA GLN A 82 -3.28 -6.81 -22.40
C GLN A 82 -3.40 -8.25 -22.90
N GLU A 83 -2.48 -9.13 -22.53
CA GLU A 83 -2.49 -10.56 -22.90
C GLU A 83 -3.71 -11.29 -22.30
N VAL A 84 -4.07 -10.95 -21.05
CA VAL A 84 -5.25 -11.51 -20.37
C VAL A 84 -6.55 -10.81 -20.80
N GLN A 85 -6.46 -9.64 -21.44
CA GLN A 85 -7.60 -8.76 -21.72
C GLN A 85 -8.36 -8.39 -20.43
N PHE A 86 -7.65 -7.82 -19.45
CA PHE A 86 -8.20 -7.39 -18.16
C PHE A 86 -8.10 -5.86 -18.01
N ASP A 87 -9.23 -5.19 -17.73
CA ASP A 87 -9.36 -3.73 -17.78
C ASP A 87 -9.75 -3.06 -16.44
N ILE A 88 -9.84 -3.82 -15.34
CA ILE A 88 -10.23 -3.28 -14.02
C ILE A 88 -9.11 -3.46 -12.98
N TRP A 89 -8.00 -2.74 -13.19
CA TRP A 89 -6.85 -2.73 -12.28
C TRP A 89 -6.26 -1.34 -12.09
N ALA A 90 -5.52 -1.14 -11.01
CA ALA A 90 -4.74 0.08 -10.77
C ALA A 90 -3.24 -0.24 -10.66
N LEU A 91 -2.42 0.70 -11.13
CA LEU A 91 -0.96 0.63 -10.99
C LEU A 91 -0.55 1.53 -9.82
N HIS A 92 0.01 0.93 -8.77
CA HIS A 92 0.24 1.60 -7.50
C HIS A 92 1.73 1.68 -7.13
N ALA A 93 2.16 2.87 -6.73
CA ALA A 93 3.49 3.11 -6.19
C ALA A 93 3.42 2.89 -4.68
N ASP A 94 3.87 1.72 -4.24
CA ASP A 94 3.83 1.33 -2.84
C ASP A 94 4.99 1.97 -2.07
N HIS A 95 4.83 2.17 -0.77
CA HIS A 95 5.85 2.70 0.16
C HIS A 95 6.81 3.70 -0.49
N ILE A 96 6.32 4.89 -0.87
CA ILE A 96 7.19 6.02 -1.20
C ILE A 96 7.74 6.55 0.14
N THR A 97 8.69 5.79 0.70
CA THR A 97 9.20 6.00 2.05
C THR A 97 10.09 7.24 2.12
N ILE A 98 9.94 8.02 3.19
CA ILE A 98 10.76 9.17 3.57
C ILE A 98 11.23 8.98 5.01
N LYS A 99 12.55 9.00 5.24
CA LYS A 99 13.15 8.68 6.54
C LYS A 99 13.71 9.89 7.28
N LYS A 100 14.18 10.90 6.55
CA LYS A 100 14.82 12.11 7.10
C LYS A 100 13.97 13.35 6.92
N GLY A 101 13.22 13.44 5.83
CA GLY A 101 12.35 14.60 5.54
C GLY A 101 13.13 15.87 5.21
N ASP A 102 14.44 15.75 4.93
CA ASP A 102 15.29 16.85 4.48
C ASP A 102 15.01 17.22 3.02
N ALA A 103 15.43 18.43 2.62
CA ALA A 103 15.13 18.96 1.30
C ALA A 103 15.70 18.10 0.15
N ALA A 104 16.82 17.42 0.36
CA ALA A 104 17.45 16.57 -0.65
C ALA A 104 16.66 15.27 -0.84
N GLU A 105 16.24 14.62 0.25
CA GLU A 105 15.40 13.43 0.18
C GLU A 105 14.03 13.74 -0.44
N ILE A 106 13.42 14.86 -0.06
CA ILE A 106 12.15 15.31 -0.65
C ILE A 106 12.30 15.58 -2.15
N ALA A 107 13.36 16.25 -2.58
CA ALA A 107 13.63 16.51 -4.00
C ALA A 107 13.78 15.21 -4.79
N GLY A 108 14.62 14.27 -4.33
CA GLY A 108 14.77 12.97 -5.00
C GLY A 108 13.49 12.12 -4.98
N THR A 109 12.64 12.30 -3.96
CA THR A 109 11.32 11.64 -3.91
C THR A 109 10.36 12.22 -4.95
N LYS A 110 10.39 13.55 -5.17
CA LYS A 110 9.63 14.20 -6.24
C LYS A 110 10.07 13.74 -7.63
N GLU A 111 11.37 13.55 -7.86
CA GLU A 111 11.88 12.99 -9.12
C GLU A 111 11.37 11.56 -9.36
N LEU A 112 11.33 10.72 -8.31
CA LEU A 112 10.76 9.38 -8.40
C LEU A 112 9.25 9.42 -8.72
N ILE A 113 8.50 10.28 -8.03
CA ILE A 113 7.06 10.49 -8.29
C ILE A 113 6.85 10.94 -9.74
N ASP A 114 7.67 11.87 -10.26
CA ASP A 114 7.58 12.33 -11.63
C ASP A 114 7.76 11.16 -12.62
N ALA A 115 8.76 10.31 -12.39
CA ALA A 115 8.99 9.11 -13.20
C ALA A 115 7.84 8.09 -13.10
N GLN A 116 7.22 7.94 -11.93
CA GLN A 116 6.04 7.08 -11.74
C GLN A 116 4.81 7.63 -12.46
N VAL A 117 4.56 8.93 -12.39
CA VAL A 117 3.47 9.59 -13.13
C VAL A 117 3.70 9.45 -14.64
N ASP A 118 4.92 9.69 -15.12
CA ASP A 118 5.28 9.55 -16.54
C ASP A 118 5.17 8.09 -17.02
N ALA A 119 5.49 7.13 -16.14
CA ALA A 119 5.27 5.70 -16.38
C ALA A 119 3.79 5.31 -16.34
N GLY A 120 2.89 6.20 -15.93
CA GLY A 120 1.44 6.04 -15.93
C GLY A 120 0.88 5.29 -14.72
N TYR A 121 1.50 5.47 -13.54
CA TYR A 121 0.94 5.05 -12.26
C TYR A 121 -0.35 5.83 -11.96
N THR A 122 -1.30 5.17 -11.32
CA THR A 122 -2.65 5.69 -11.06
C THR A 122 -3.02 5.71 -9.57
N SER A 123 -2.08 5.33 -8.72
CA SER A 123 -2.22 5.35 -7.27
C SER A 123 -0.84 5.40 -6.58
N PHE A 124 -0.77 6.04 -5.41
CA PHE A 124 0.49 6.32 -4.71
C PHE A 124 0.31 6.19 -3.20
N ALA A 125 1.24 5.51 -2.53
CA ALA A 125 1.35 5.43 -1.08
C ALA A 125 2.51 6.29 -0.58
N ILE A 126 2.20 7.37 0.15
CA ILE A 126 3.21 8.20 0.80
C ILE A 126 3.46 7.67 2.20
N ASP A 127 4.70 7.31 2.47
CA ASP A 127 5.12 6.79 3.77
C ASP A 127 6.17 7.72 4.40
N ALA A 128 5.68 8.73 5.13
CA ALA A 128 6.52 9.59 5.96
C ALA A 128 6.39 9.23 7.46
N SER A 129 5.97 8.00 7.77
CA SER A 129 5.70 7.51 9.12
C SER A 129 6.93 7.51 10.02
N HIS A 130 8.13 7.41 9.43
CA HIS A 130 9.40 7.52 10.15
C HIS A 130 9.66 8.91 10.76
N LEU A 131 8.98 9.95 10.29
CA LEU A 131 9.14 11.33 10.74
C LEU A 131 8.27 11.63 11.97
N PHE A 132 8.52 10.88 13.03
CA PHE A 132 7.84 11.00 14.32
C PHE A 132 8.68 11.81 15.31
N ASN A 133 8.07 12.83 15.92
CA ASN A 133 8.73 13.70 16.89
C ASN A 133 8.42 13.26 18.34
N PHE A 134 9.36 12.54 18.94
CA PHE A 134 9.25 12.04 20.31
C PHE A 134 9.28 13.12 21.40
N GLU A 135 9.66 14.35 21.06
CA GLU A 135 9.66 15.48 21.98
C GLU A 135 8.36 16.31 21.89
N GLY A 136 7.41 15.89 21.04
CA GLY A 136 6.10 16.52 20.91
C GLY A 136 5.30 16.45 22.21
N LYS A 137 4.60 17.54 22.56
CA LYS A 137 3.80 17.62 23.79
C LYS A 137 2.36 17.14 23.59
N ASN A 138 1.98 16.90 22.34
CA ASN A 138 0.67 16.41 21.93
C ASN A 138 0.80 15.72 20.57
N VAL A 139 -0.23 14.98 20.17
CA VAL A 139 -0.28 14.19 18.94
C VAL A 139 0.01 15.03 17.68
N ARG A 140 -0.44 16.30 17.63
CA ARG A 140 -0.16 17.17 16.48
C ARG A 140 1.34 17.45 16.34
N GLU A 141 2.01 17.77 17.46
CA GLU A 141 3.44 18.04 17.50
C GLU A 141 4.27 16.79 17.23
N GLU A 142 3.81 15.62 17.69
CA GLU A 142 4.42 14.32 17.42
C GLU A 142 4.39 13.97 15.92
N LEU A 143 3.28 14.29 15.25
CA LEU A 143 3.06 13.97 13.84
C LEU A 143 3.43 15.10 12.86
N ALA A 144 3.91 16.24 13.36
CA ALA A 144 4.05 17.47 12.56
C ALA A 144 4.85 17.29 11.27
N GLU A 145 5.99 16.57 11.34
CA GLU A 145 6.85 16.35 10.18
C GLU A 145 6.26 15.35 9.19
N ASN A 146 5.63 14.26 9.66
CA ASN A 146 4.86 13.36 8.79
C ASN A 146 3.74 14.13 8.06
N ILE A 147 2.95 14.94 8.78
CA ILE A 147 1.88 15.76 8.18
C ILE A 147 2.45 16.72 7.13
N ARG A 148 3.54 17.42 7.44
CA ARG A 148 4.18 18.40 6.54
C ARG A 148 4.65 17.73 5.25
N VAL A 149 5.43 16.66 5.36
CA VAL A 149 6.01 15.96 4.20
C VAL A 149 4.93 15.26 3.38
N THR A 150 4.00 14.57 4.03
CA THR A 150 2.87 13.92 3.34
C THR A 150 2.03 14.94 2.58
N THR A 151 1.75 16.11 3.18
CA THR A 151 1.04 17.20 2.50
C THR A 151 1.80 17.71 1.27
N GLU A 152 3.12 17.93 1.41
CA GLU A 152 3.96 18.44 0.33
C GLU A 152 3.99 17.47 -0.87
N LEU A 153 4.20 16.19 -0.62
CA LEU A 153 4.27 15.16 -1.66
C LEU A 153 2.89 14.89 -2.30
N ALA A 154 1.81 14.87 -1.51
CA ALA A 154 0.47 14.72 -2.06
C ALA A 154 0.08 15.87 -3.00
N ARG A 155 0.47 17.10 -2.67
CA ARG A 155 0.27 18.27 -3.55
C ARG A 155 1.12 18.18 -4.81
N HIS A 156 2.35 17.67 -4.71
CA HIS A 156 3.22 17.40 -5.86
C HIS A 156 2.59 16.37 -6.81
N ILE A 157 2.11 15.23 -6.29
CA ILE A 157 1.39 14.21 -7.06
C ILE A 157 0.18 14.84 -7.75
N LYS A 158 -0.67 15.57 -7.02
CA LYS A 158 -1.86 16.22 -7.59
C LYS A 158 -1.51 17.16 -8.74
N SER A 159 -0.43 17.95 -8.60
CA SER A 159 0.08 18.83 -9.65
C SER A 159 0.51 18.03 -10.89
N ARG A 160 1.30 16.97 -10.71
CA ARG A 160 1.81 16.10 -11.79
C ARG A 160 0.72 15.29 -12.48
N MET A 161 -0.29 14.85 -11.75
CA MET A 161 -1.47 14.17 -12.30
C MET A 161 -2.37 15.12 -13.11
N ASN A 162 -2.08 16.43 -13.12
CA ASN A 162 -2.83 17.46 -13.85
C ASN A 162 -4.34 17.41 -13.58
N ASN A 163 -4.70 17.29 -12.29
CA ASN A 163 -6.06 17.12 -11.78
C ASN A 163 -6.81 15.86 -12.25
N LYS A 164 -6.14 14.87 -12.86
CA LYS A 164 -6.72 13.53 -13.03
C LYS A 164 -6.88 12.87 -11.67
N ASP A 165 -7.93 12.06 -11.53
CA ASP A 165 -8.13 11.25 -10.34
C ASP A 165 -7.01 10.22 -10.16
N PHE A 166 -6.57 10.03 -8.92
CA PHE A 166 -5.60 9.03 -8.52
C PHE A 166 -5.96 8.50 -7.12
N GLY A 167 -5.57 7.26 -6.83
CA GLY A 167 -5.70 6.72 -5.47
C GLY A 167 -4.58 7.24 -4.57
N LEU A 168 -4.91 7.79 -3.42
CA LEU A 168 -3.93 8.23 -2.42
C LEU A 168 -4.00 7.34 -1.17
N GLU A 169 -2.86 6.75 -0.85
CA GLU A 169 -2.60 6.05 0.40
C GLU A 169 -1.58 6.84 1.22
N VAL A 170 -1.77 6.88 2.53
CA VAL A 170 -0.85 7.53 3.47
C VAL A 170 -0.63 6.63 4.68
N GLU A 171 0.45 6.86 5.42
CA GLU A 171 0.87 5.97 6.50
C GLU A 171 1.12 6.72 7.81
N VAL A 172 0.59 6.19 8.92
CA VAL A 172 0.77 6.76 10.26
C VAL A 172 1.08 5.69 11.30
N GLY A 173 1.92 6.05 12.26
CA GLY A 173 2.37 5.19 13.34
C GLY A 173 3.82 4.78 13.20
N GLU A 174 4.34 4.13 14.23
CA GLU A 174 5.75 3.77 14.32
C GLU A 174 6.01 2.37 13.75
N ILE A 175 5.74 2.18 12.45
CA ILE A 175 5.74 0.86 11.83
C ILE A 175 7.11 0.16 12.01
N GLY A 176 7.06 -1.02 12.64
CA GLY A 176 8.23 -1.86 12.94
C GLY A 176 9.05 -1.44 14.16
N ARG A 177 8.68 -0.39 14.90
CA ARG A 177 9.35 -0.02 16.15
C ARG A 177 8.84 -0.83 17.32
N LYS A 178 9.72 -1.05 18.30
CA LYS A 178 9.43 -1.82 19.51
C LYS A 178 9.78 -1.03 20.76
N ASP A 179 8.97 -1.18 21.79
CA ASP A 179 9.27 -0.77 23.16
C ASP A 179 9.48 -2.02 24.05
N GLN A 180 9.41 -1.85 25.38
CA GLN A 180 9.57 -2.95 26.33
C GLN A 180 8.40 -3.95 26.29
N GLU A 181 7.25 -3.57 25.73
CA GLU A 181 5.99 -4.32 25.73
C GLU A 181 5.71 -4.98 24.37
N GLY A 182 6.36 -4.54 23.30
CA GLY A 182 6.24 -5.18 21.99
C GLY A 182 6.38 -4.19 20.85
N LEU A 183 5.65 -4.43 19.75
CA LEU A 183 5.55 -3.48 18.66
C LEU A 183 4.70 -2.28 19.09
N ILE A 184 5.17 -1.07 18.79
CA ILE A 184 4.40 0.16 19.03
C ILE A 184 3.26 0.21 18.02
N LEU A 185 2.02 0.24 18.51
CA LEU A 185 0.83 0.26 17.69
C LEU A 185 0.30 1.70 17.54
N THR A 186 -0.17 2.03 16.35
CA THR A 186 -0.87 3.29 16.07
C THR A 186 -2.05 3.43 17.01
N LYS A 187 -2.18 4.58 17.66
CA LYS A 187 -3.33 4.89 18.53
C LYS A 187 -4.48 5.49 17.71
N PRO A 188 -5.74 5.33 18.13
CA PRO A 188 -6.87 5.95 17.42
C PRO A 188 -6.77 7.48 17.32
N ALA A 189 -6.19 8.14 18.34
CA ALA A 189 -5.96 9.58 18.34
C ALA A 189 -4.95 10.02 17.27
N GLU A 190 -3.88 9.24 17.03
CA GLU A 190 -2.88 9.51 15.99
C GLU A 190 -3.49 9.43 14.60
N ALA A 191 -4.27 8.37 14.32
CA ALA A 191 -4.95 8.21 13.05
C ALA A 191 -5.96 9.33 12.77
N VAL A 192 -6.76 9.71 13.77
CA VAL A 192 -7.73 10.81 13.65
C VAL A 192 -7.03 12.14 13.44
N GLU A 193 -5.99 12.45 14.21
CA GLU A 193 -5.27 13.73 14.10
C GLU A 193 -4.56 13.84 12.75
N PHE A 194 -3.89 12.77 12.31
CA PHE A 194 -3.20 12.74 11.04
C PHE A 194 -4.12 13.03 9.85
N ILE A 195 -5.23 12.29 9.75
CA ILE A 195 -6.18 12.46 8.64
C ILE A 195 -6.90 13.81 8.73
N ARG A 196 -7.22 14.28 9.94
CA ARG A 196 -7.80 15.63 10.13
C ARG A 196 -6.84 16.71 9.63
N ALA A 197 -5.56 16.63 10.00
CA ALA A 197 -4.53 17.57 9.58
C ALA A 197 -4.33 17.59 8.05
N LEU A 198 -4.35 16.43 7.41
CA LEU A 198 -4.27 16.34 5.95
C LEU A 198 -5.50 16.96 5.28
N ASN A 199 -6.70 16.69 5.81
CA ASN A 199 -7.94 17.28 5.29
C ASN A 199 -7.96 18.82 5.44
N GLU A 200 -7.47 19.36 6.57
CA GLU A 200 -7.26 20.81 6.77
C GLU A 200 -6.32 21.41 5.71
N ASN A 201 -5.34 20.63 5.28
CA ASN A 201 -4.39 21.00 4.21
C ASN A 201 -4.94 20.76 2.79
N GLY A 202 -6.19 20.31 2.64
CA GLY A 202 -6.82 20.01 1.35
C GLY A 202 -6.33 18.71 0.70
N VAL A 203 -5.81 17.77 1.50
CA VAL A 203 -5.37 16.44 1.08
C VAL A 203 -6.33 15.41 1.68
N PHE A 204 -6.96 14.60 0.82
CA PHE A 204 -7.99 13.64 1.22
C PHE A 204 -7.59 12.22 0.79
N PRO A 205 -6.82 11.48 1.60
CA PRO A 205 -6.42 10.12 1.30
C PRO A 205 -7.62 9.17 1.21
N ASN A 206 -7.53 8.16 0.35
CA ASN A 206 -8.55 7.12 0.23
C ASN A 206 -8.36 6.02 1.27
N VAL A 207 -7.10 5.68 1.57
CA VAL A 207 -6.74 4.66 2.56
C VAL A 207 -5.60 5.13 3.46
N LEU A 208 -5.59 4.62 4.68
CA LEU A 208 -4.59 4.85 5.71
C LEU A 208 -3.94 3.51 6.09
N ALA A 209 -2.63 3.40 5.94
CA ALA A 209 -1.83 2.34 6.52
C ALA A 209 -1.48 2.68 7.99
N ILE A 210 -1.51 1.67 8.85
CA ILE A 210 -1.33 1.80 10.31
C ILE A 210 -0.37 0.74 10.86
N ALA A 211 0.34 1.07 11.93
CA ALA A 211 1.04 0.08 12.74
C ALA A 211 0.02 -0.67 13.61
N ASN A 212 -0.31 -1.92 13.25
CA ASN A 212 -1.23 -2.77 14.02
C ASN A 212 -0.62 -4.13 14.38
N GLY A 213 0.71 -4.22 14.44
CA GLY A 213 1.42 -5.43 14.84
C GLY A 213 1.82 -6.35 13.69
N SER A 214 1.40 -6.05 12.45
CA SER A 214 1.83 -6.80 11.26
C SER A 214 3.35 -6.84 11.14
N THR A 215 3.89 -8.04 11.06
CA THR A 215 5.25 -8.30 10.56
C THR A 215 5.21 -8.53 9.06
N HIS A 216 6.19 -8.01 8.33
CA HIS A 216 6.29 -8.23 6.88
C HIS A 216 6.87 -9.61 6.58
N GLY A 217 6.12 -10.44 5.84
CA GLY A 217 6.56 -11.76 5.39
C GLY A 217 6.27 -12.90 6.36
N HIS A 218 6.83 -14.07 6.08
CA HIS A 218 6.64 -15.26 6.91
C HIS A 218 7.46 -15.22 8.19
N THR A 219 6.92 -15.81 9.24
CA THR A 219 7.66 -16.17 10.45
C THR A 219 7.99 -17.65 10.40
N TYR A 220 9.19 -18.03 10.84
CA TYR A 220 9.68 -19.40 10.78
C TYR A 220 10.00 -19.96 12.16
N ASP A 221 9.74 -21.25 12.36
CA ASP A 221 10.19 -21.98 13.54
C ASP A 221 11.69 -22.33 13.47
N ALA A 222 12.24 -22.93 14.52
CA ALA A 222 13.65 -23.33 14.58
C ALA A 222 14.06 -24.36 13.49
N ASN A 223 13.08 -25.01 12.85
CA ASN A 223 13.30 -25.99 11.78
C ASN A 223 13.07 -25.38 10.38
N GLY A 224 12.76 -24.08 10.28
CA GLY A 224 12.50 -23.40 9.03
C GLY A 224 11.09 -23.60 8.47
N ASN A 225 10.13 -24.08 9.26
CA ASN A 225 8.72 -24.18 8.84
C ASN A 225 7.99 -22.86 9.07
N VAL A 226 7.09 -22.50 8.16
CA VAL A 226 6.23 -21.30 8.31
C VAL A 226 5.30 -21.47 9.51
N VAL A 227 5.32 -20.50 10.41
CA VAL A 227 4.43 -20.42 11.57
C VAL A 227 3.16 -19.66 11.17
N ALA A 228 2.03 -20.37 11.14
CA ALA A 228 0.73 -19.76 10.89
C ALA A 228 0.32 -18.91 12.10
N GLN A 229 0.20 -17.60 11.90
CA GLN A 229 -0.27 -16.68 12.91
C GLN A 229 -1.11 -15.57 12.30
N LEU A 230 -2.07 -15.08 13.08
CA LEU A 230 -2.74 -13.82 12.75
C LEU A 230 -1.72 -12.72 12.97
N SER A 231 -1.30 -12.04 11.91
CA SER A 231 -0.22 -11.06 12.01
C SER A 231 -0.66 -9.71 12.59
N ILE A 232 -1.95 -9.48 12.83
CA ILE A 232 -2.50 -8.15 13.17
C ILE A 232 -3.36 -8.14 14.43
N ASP A 233 -3.33 -7.00 15.12
CA ASP A 233 -4.23 -6.69 16.22
C ASP A 233 -5.59 -6.22 15.68
N ILE A 234 -6.55 -7.14 15.68
CA ILE A 234 -7.92 -6.89 15.20
C ILE A 234 -8.66 -5.86 16.08
N PRO A 235 -8.68 -5.99 17.42
CA PRO A 235 -9.29 -4.98 18.28
C PRO A 235 -8.76 -3.56 18.03
N GLN A 236 -7.45 -3.38 17.92
CA GLN A 236 -6.82 -2.09 17.67
C GLN A 236 -7.20 -1.53 16.30
N THR A 237 -7.19 -2.37 15.27
CA THR A 237 -7.60 -2.00 13.90
C THR A 237 -9.04 -1.51 13.87
N GLN A 238 -9.96 -2.24 14.55
CA GLN A 238 -11.37 -1.84 14.66
C GLN A 238 -11.56 -0.56 15.48
N ALA A 239 -10.76 -0.35 16.53
CA ALA A 239 -10.80 0.86 17.34
C ALA A 239 -10.40 2.10 16.53
N ILE A 240 -9.35 1.99 15.71
CA ILE A 240 -8.92 3.04 14.79
C ILE A 240 -10.00 3.32 13.74
N ALA A 241 -10.51 2.28 13.07
CA ALA A 241 -11.56 2.43 12.07
C ALA A 241 -12.82 3.11 12.64
N LYS A 242 -13.22 2.71 13.85
CA LYS A 242 -14.32 3.34 14.58
C LYS A 242 -14.03 4.82 14.87
N ALA A 243 -12.84 5.15 15.36
CA ALA A 243 -12.48 6.53 15.68
C ALA A 243 -12.50 7.45 14.44
N LEU A 244 -12.01 6.95 13.30
CA LEU A 244 -12.08 7.66 12.00
C LEU A 244 -13.53 7.94 11.60
N ARG A 245 -14.41 6.92 11.69
CA ARG A 245 -15.85 7.07 11.42
C ARG A 245 -16.56 8.03 12.36
N ASP A 246 -16.35 7.90 13.67
CA ASP A 246 -16.98 8.75 14.69
C ASP A 246 -16.60 10.24 14.47
N ASN A 247 -15.40 10.48 13.94
CA ASN A 247 -14.91 11.82 13.57
C ASN A 247 -15.29 12.25 12.14
N LYS A 248 -16.13 11.48 11.43
CA LYS A 248 -16.60 11.75 10.06
C LYS A 248 -15.46 11.91 9.03
N LEU A 249 -14.37 11.17 9.22
CA LEU A 249 -13.24 11.14 8.31
C LEU A 249 -13.45 10.00 7.31
N ASN A 250 -13.56 10.32 6.03
CA ASN A 250 -13.84 9.35 4.98
C ASN A 250 -12.54 8.74 4.43
N VAL A 251 -12.03 7.71 5.12
CA VAL A 251 -10.81 6.99 4.76
C VAL A 251 -10.94 5.53 5.22
N GLY A 252 -10.51 4.58 4.38
CA GLY A 252 -10.43 3.16 4.75
C GLY A 252 -9.07 2.77 5.30
N ILE A 253 -8.91 1.54 5.80
CA ILE A 253 -7.61 1.02 6.21
C ILE A 253 -6.97 0.23 5.07
N ALA A 254 -5.70 0.52 4.80
CA ALA A 254 -4.83 -0.34 4.00
C ALA A 254 -4.04 -1.26 4.95
N GLN A 255 -4.16 -2.58 4.76
CA GLN A 255 -3.43 -3.55 5.55
C GLN A 255 -2.15 -3.96 4.82
N HIS A 256 -1.02 -3.55 5.38
CA HIS A 256 0.29 -4.04 4.97
C HIS A 256 0.62 -5.38 5.64
N GLY A 257 1.60 -6.12 5.11
CA GLY A 257 2.06 -7.34 5.77
C GLY A 257 1.02 -8.46 5.89
N ILE A 258 0.18 -8.68 4.87
CA ILE A 258 -0.79 -9.79 4.87
C ILE A 258 -0.10 -11.15 4.68
N THR A 259 0.99 -11.19 3.91
CA THR A 259 1.70 -12.46 3.66
C THR A 259 2.10 -13.13 4.97
N GLY A 260 1.82 -14.42 5.09
CA GLY A 260 2.06 -15.21 6.30
C GLY A 260 0.80 -15.43 7.14
N THR A 261 -0.24 -14.61 6.98
CA THR A 261 -1.56 -14.91 7.55
C THR A 261 -2.30 -15.92 6.66
N PRO A 262 -2.73 -17.08 7.20
CA PRO A 262 -3.55 -18.03 6.45
C PRO A 262 -4.82 -17.39 5.89
N ARG A 263 -5.16 -17.70 4.63
CA ARG A 263 -6.33 -17.15 3.92
C ARG A 263 -7.65 -17.36 4.68
N GLU A 264 -7.79 -18.50 5.37
CA GLU A 264 -8.95 -18.78 6.21
C GLU A 264 -9.05 -17.80 7.39
N LEU A 265 -7.94 -17.51 8.06
CA LEU A 265 -7.90 -16.53 9.14
C LEU A 265 -8.18 -15.10 8.64
N ILE A 266 -7.67 -14.73 7.46
CA ILE A 266 -8.04 -13.46 6.81
C ILE A 266 -9.56 -13.41 6.60
N ASN A 267 -10.13 -14.47 6.02
CA ASN A 267 -11.56 -14.52 5.72
C ASN A 267 -12.45 -14.44 6.98
N LEU A 268 -12.02 -15.08 8.07
CA LEU A 268 -12.77 -15.16 9.32
C LEU A 268 -12.61 -13.92 10.21
N HIS A 269 -11.40 -13.35 10.29
CA HIS A 269 -11.05 -12.40 11.35
C HIS A 269 -10.80 -10.97 10.87
N PHE A 270 -10.37 -10.75 9.62
CA PHE A 270 -10.10 -9.38 9.17
C PHE A 270 -11.40 -8.56 9.17
N PRO A 271 -11.40 -7.33 9.71
CA PRO A 271 -12.57 -6.47 9.72
C PRO A 271 -12.84 -5.92 8.31
N LYS A 272 -13.44 -6.75 7.45
CA LYS A 272 -13.77 -6.41 6.06
C LYS A 272 -14.72 -5.21 6.02
N GLY A 273 -14.37 -4.21 5.22
CA GLY A 273 -15.08 -2.92 5.15
C GLY A 273 -14.50 -1.84 6.06
N ASP A 274 -13.70 -2.22 7.07
CA ASP A 274 -12.78 -1.30 7.76
C ASP A 274 -11.42 -1.33 7.05
N ILE A 275 -10.85 -2.53 6.92
CA ILE A 275 -9.79 -2.81 5.94
C ILE A 275 -10.47 -2.93 4.59
N ILE A 276 -9.98 -2.16 3.62
CA ILE A 276 -10.51 -2.16 2.25
C ILE A 276 -9.44 -2.46 1.19
N LYS A 277 -8.15 -2.28 1.50
CA LYS A 277 -7.00 -2.66 0.66
C LYS A 277 -6.07 -3.56 1.46
N GLY A 278 -5.50 -4.58 0.82
CA GLY A 278 -4.59 -5.53 1.47
C GLY A 278 -3.39 -5.90 0.60
N ASN A 279 -2.18 -5.62 1.10
CA ASN A 279 -0.93 -5.82 0.35
C ASN A 279 -0.42 -7.26 0.52
N VAL A 280 -0.21 -7.95 -0.60
CA VAL A 280 0.26 -9.32 -0.69
C VAL A 280 1.55 -9.33 -1.51
N GLY A 281 2.66 -9.61 -0.84
CA GLY A 281 3.99 -9.50 -1.44
C GLY A 281 4.75 -10.81 -1.52
N THR A 282 5.37 -11.23 -0.40
CA THR A 282 6.26 -12.40 -0.37
C THR A 282 5.61 -13.67 -0.94
N PHE A 283 4.28 -13.81 -0.82
CA PHE A 283 3.52 -14.93 -1.37
C PHE A 283 3.76 -15.14 -2.88
N TRP A 284 3.90 -14.06 -3.66
CA TRP A 284 4.15 -14.17 -5.10
C TRP A 284 5.54 -14.68 -5.44
N GLN A 285 6.51 -14.44 -4.55
CA GLN A 285 7.84 -15.03 -4.68
C GLN A 285 7.79 -16.51 -4.33
N ASP A 286 7.07 -16.88 -3.26
CA ASP A 286 6.90 -18.28 -2.86
C ASP A 286 6.29 -19.10 -3.99
N VAL A 287 5.24 -18.60 -4.66
CA VAL A 287 4.63 -19.25 -5.82
C VAL A 287 5.67 -19.56 -6.91
N VAL A 288 6.59 -18.64 -7.18
CA VAL A 288 7.65 -18.86 -8.19
C VAL A 288 8.66 -19.89 -7.70
N PHE A 289 9.16 -19.73 -6.48
CA PHE A 289 10.18 -20.63 -5.93
C PHE A 289 9.66 -22.05 -5.70
N ASP A 290 8.39 -22.21 -5.32
CA ASP A 290 7.73 -23.51 -5.18
C ASP A 290 7.64 -24.23 -6.54
N ILE A 291 7.35 -23.50 -7.62
CA ILE A 291 7.36 -24.05 -8.98
C ILE A 291 8.78 -24.43 -9.38
N LEU A 292 9.76 -23.53 -9.19
CA LEU A 292 11.16 -23.82 -9.54
C LEU A 292 11.69 -25.04 -8.78
N LYS A 293 11.38 -25.20 -7.49
CA LYS A 293 11.77 -26.38 -6.71
C LYS A 293 11.29 -27.70 -7.31
N VAL A 294 10.16 -27.71 -8.02
CA VAL A 294 9.60 -28.92 -8.65
C VAL A 294 10.19 -29.17 -10.03
N TYR A 295 10.37 -28.11 -10.83
CA TYR A 295 10.71 -28.22 -12.26
C TYR A 295 12.18 -27.92 -12.59
N GLU A 296 12.88 -27.19 -11.73
CA GLU A 296 14.29 -26.80 -11.81
C GLU A 296 14.97 -26.89 -10.42
N PRO A 297 15.09 -28.10 -9.82
CA PRO A 297 15.57 -28.30 -8.45
C PRO A 297 17.06 -28.03 -8.22
#